data_AF-A0A6V8Q7A6-F1
#
_entry.id   AF-A0A6V8Q7A6-F1
#
_cell.length_a   1.000
_cell.length_b   1.000
_cell.length_c   1.000
_cell.angle_alpha   90.00
_cell.angle_beta   90.00
_cell.angle_gamma   90.00
#
_symmetry.space_group_name_H-M   'P 1'
#
loop_
_entity.id
_entity.type
_entity.pdbx_description
1 polymer ?
#
loop_
_entity_poly.entity_id
_entity_poly.type
_entity_poly.pdbx_seq_one_letter_code
_entity_poly.pdbx_strand_id
1 'polypeptide(L)' 'MIDLTIKKKVGDFCLDVDLQVENEILVLFGPSGAGKSTILQCVAGLLTP' A
#
# COMPACT_ATOMS: atom_id res chain seq x y z
N MET A 1 6.91 9.97 -10.35
CA MET A 1 7.14 8.53 -10.42
C MET A 1 7.42 7.93 -9.04
N ILE A 2 6.38 7.38 -8.42
CA ILE A 2 6.47 6.37 -7.37
C ILE A 2 6.32 5.03 -8.08
N ASP A 3 7.28 4.13 -7.88
CA ASP A 3 7.20 2.73 -8.31
C ASP A 3 7.43 1.87 -7.06
N LEU A 4 6.46 1.03 -6.71
CA LEU A 4 6.49 0.28 -5.47
C LEU A 4 5.88 -1.11 -5.63
N THR A 5 6.53 -2.07 -4.99
CA THR A 5 5.98 -3.40 -4.73
C THR A 5 5.99 -3.65 -3.23
N ILE A 6 4.82 -3.94 -2.66
CA ILE A 6 4.68 -4.35 -1.25
C ILE A 6 4.19 -5.78 -1.21
N LYS A 7 4.94 -6.65 -0.52
CA LYS A 7 4.48 -7.98 -0.12
C LYS A 7 4.62 -8.12 1.38
N LYS A 8 3.48 -8.08 2.09
CA LYS A 8 3.47 -8.08 3.54
C LYS A 8 2.40 -8.99 4.12
N LYS A 9 2.77 -9.74 5.16
CA LYS A 9 1.81 -10.47 6.00
C LYS A 9 1.61 -9.73 7.32
N VAL A 10 0.35 -9.46 7.67
CA VAL A 10 -0.06 -8.84 8.94
C VAL A 10 -1.08 -9.76 9.61
N GLY A 11 -0.61 -10.63 10.51
CA GLY A 11 -1.45 -11.71 11.05
C GLY A 11 -1.91 -12.64 9.93
N ASP A 12 -3.23 -12.84 9.80
CA ASP A 12 -3.84 -13.66 8.75
C ASP A 12 -4.11 -12.90 7.43
N PHE A 13 -3.83 -11.60 7.41
CA PHE A 13 -3.98 -10.76 6.22
C PHE A 13 -2.69 -10.75 5.39
N CYS A 14 -2.84 -10.89 4.07
CA CYS A 14 -1.74 -10.76 3.11
C CYS A 14 -2.00 -9.56 2.20
N LEU A 15 -1.03 -8.66 2.15
CA LEU A 15 -0.99 -7.51 1.27
C LEU A 15 0.02 -7.80 0.15
N ASP A 16 -0.46 -7.84 -1.09
CA ASP A 16 0.36 -7.97 -2.29
C ASP A 16 -0.07 -6.85 -3.25
N VAL A 17 0.77 -5.84 -3.39
CA VAL A 17 0.48 -4.61 -4.13
C VAL A 17 1.65 -4.30 -5.05
N ASP A 18 1.32 -4.03 -6.30
CA ASP A 18 2.21 -3.47 -7.31
C ASP A 18 1.57 -2.16 -7.78
N LEU A 19 2.26 -1.04 -7.60
CA LEU A 19 1.71 0.29 -7.86
C LEU A 19 2.76 1.21 -8.47
N GLN A 20 2.40 1.79 -9.62
CA GLN A 20 3.12 2.85 -10.30
C GLN A 20 2.25 4.11 -10.35
N VAL A 21 2.79 5.24 -9.93
CA VAL A 21 2.06 6.53 -9.86
C VAL A 21 2.95 7.66 -10.37
N GLU A 22 2.40 8.53 -11.20
CA GLU A 22 3.09 9.71 -11.69
C GLU A 22 2.70 10.98 -10.92
N ASN A 23 2.71 12.15 -11.58
CA ASN A 23 2.25 13.41 -10.99
C ASN A 23 0.72 13.52 -11.10
N GLU A 24 0.02 12.67 -10.37
CA GLU A 24 -1.44 12.58 -10.40
C GLU A 24 -2.04 12.41 -9.00
N ILE A 25 -3.34 12.65 -8.90
CA ILE A 25 -4.09 12.39 -7.66
C ILE A 25 -4.58 10.95 -7.71
N LEU A 26 -4.02 10.11 -6.85
CA LEU A 26 -4.44 8.72 -6.68
C LEU A 26 -5.34 8.57 -5.44
N VAL A 27 -6.43 7.82 -5.59
CA VAL A 27 -7.35 7.47 -4.49
C VAL A 27 -7.29 5.97 -4.24
N LEU A 28 -6.93 5.57 -3.02
CA LEU A 28 -7.07 4.19 -2.55
C LEU A 28 -8.50 3.97 -2.02
N PHE A 29 -9.31 3.22 -2.76
CA PHE A 29 -10.70 2.93 -2.40
C PHE A 29 -10.90 1.46 -2.05
N GLY A 30 -11.78 1.18 -1.06
CA GLY A 30 -12.13 -0.18 -0.66
C GLY A 30 -12.67 -0.26 0.77
N PRO A 31 -13.22 -1.42 1.18
CA PRO A 31 -13.83 -1.61 2.50
C PRO A 31 -12.80 -1.48 3.66
N SER A 32 -13.28 -1.33 4.89
CA SER A 32 -12.41 -1.34 6.07
C SER A 32 -11.63 -2.65 6.15
N GLY A 33 -10.36 -2.59 6.57
CA GLY A 33 -9.47 -3.77 6.65
C GLY A 33 -8.78 -4.17 5.34
N ALA A 34 -9.10 -3.55 4.19
CA ALA A 34 -8.48 -3.89 2.90
C ALA A 34 -6.98 -3.49 2.74
N GLY A 35 -6.30 -3.05 3.81
CA GLY A 35 -4.88 -2.70 3.77
C GLY A 35 -4.54 -1.27 3.33
N LYS A 36 -5.52 -0.39 3.08
CA LYS A 36 -5.28 1.01 2.63
C LYS A 36 -4.30 1.78 3.52
N SER A 37 -4.53 1.81 4.83
CA SER A 37 -3.63 2.50 5.77
C SER A 37 -2.26 1.84 5.85
N THR A 38 -2.19 0.50 5.69
CA THR A 38 -0.92 -0.25 5.65
C THR A 38 -0.09 0.12 4.43
N ILE A 39 -0.72 0.25 3.25
CA ILE A 39 -0.05 0.73 2.03
C ILE A 39 0.52 2.13 2.28
N LEU A 40 -0.28 3.07 2.81
CA LEU A 40 0.17 4.44 3.07
C LEU A 40 1.32 4.49 4.10
N GLN A 41 1.30 3.64 5.12
CA GLN A 41 2.39 3.52 6.09
C GLN A 41 3.68 2.99 5.44
N CYS A 42 3.58 2.03 4.53
CA CYS A 42 4.73 1.53 3.77
C CYS A 42 5.31 2.62 2.85
N VAL A 43 4.46 3.35 2.13
CA VAL A 43 4.87 4.48 1.28
C VAL A 43 5.55 5.58 2.10
N ALA A 44 5.04 5.87 3.29
CA ALA A 44 5.61 6.87 4.19
C ALA A 44 6.90 6.41 4.90
N GLY A 45 7.34 5.16 4.69
CA GLY A 45 8.50 4.58 5.38
C GLY A 45 8.28 4.30 6.87
N LEU A 46 7.03 4.35 7.34
CA LEU A 46 6.66 4.06 8.74
C LEU A 46 6.54 2.56 9.02
N LEU A 47 6.40 1.76 7.96
CA LEU A 47 6.31 0.31 8.03
C LEU A 47 7.13 -0.28 6.90
N THR A 48 8.12 -1.12 7.21
CA THR A 48 8.85 -1.86 6.17
C THR A 48 7.90 -2.83 5.46
N PRO A 49 7.91 -2.92 4.12
CA PRO A 49 7.13 -3.88 3.35
C PRO A 49 7.36 -5.32 3.85
#